data_AF-A0A1R4F1N3-F1
#
_entry.id   AF-A0A1R4F1N3-F1
#
_cell.length_a   1.000
_cell.length_b   1.000
_cell.length_c   1.000
_cell.angle_alpha   90.00
_cell.angle_beta   90.00
_cell.angle_gamma   90.00
#
_symmetry.space_group_name_H-M   'P 1'
#
loop_
_entity.id
_entity.type
_entity.pdbx_description
1 polymer ?
#
loop_
_entity_poly.entity_id
_entity_poly.type
_entity_poly.pdbx_seq_one_letter_code
_entity_poly.pdbx_strand_id
1 'polypeptide(L)' 'MDTETWKCLFMHALGREVRFVPTLDGSSMLPLGLRSSKLTKREFSDLIELILAWCAENGVEVEHFDAANDDHASADREAA' A
#
# COMPACT_ATOMS: atom_id res chain seq x y z
N MET A 1 -9.62 9.34 -8.54
CA MET A 1 -9.08 9.23 -7.16
C MET A 1 -7.57 9.31 -7.25
N ASP A 2 -6.94 10.02 -6.31
CA ASP A 2 -5.49 10.08 -6.16
C ASP A 2 -4.94 8.81 -5.47
N THR A 3 -3.62 8.61 -5.59
CA THR A 3 -2.91 7.44 -5.01
C THR A 3 -3.03 7.36 -3.49
N GLU A 4 -3.05 8.50 -2.80
CA GLU A 4 -3.13 8.55 -1.33
C GLU A 4 -4.51 8.09 -0.84
N THR A 5 -5.57 8.44 -1.57
CA THR A 5 -6.94 7.98 -1.30
C THR A 5 -7.06 6.46 -1.46
N TRP A 6 -6.50 5.88 -2.53
CA TRP A 6 -6.48 4.43 -2.70
C TRP A 6 -5.72 3.71 -1.59
N LYS A 7 -4.55 4.24 -1.22
CA LYS A 7 -3.78 3.72 -0.08
C LYS A 7 -4.62 3.71 1.21
N CYS A 8 -5.33 4.80 1.51
CA CYS A 8 -6.20 4.87 2.68
C CYS A 8 -7.31 3.80 2.64
N LEU A 9 -7.88 3.55 1.47
CA LEU A 9 -8.95 2.56 1.27
C LEU A 9 -8.46 1.13 1.52
N PHE A 10 -7.29 0.76 0.96
CA PHE A 10 -6.69 -0.54 1.20
C PHE A 10 -6.18 -0.72 2.64
N MET A 11 -5.64 0.34 3.24
CA MET A 11 -5.27 0.31 4.66
C MET A 11 -6.48 0.09 5.57
N HIS A 12 -7.63 0.67 5.25
CA HIS A 12 -8.87 0.41 5.97
C HIS A 12 -9.33 -1.04 5.77
N ALA A 13 -9.27 -1.56 4.53
CA ALA A 13 -9.62 -2.96 4.23
C ALA A 13 -8.70 -3.98 4.92
N LEU A 14 -7.43 -3.64 5.16
CA LEU A 14 -6.50 -4.42 5.98
C LEU A 14 -6.87 -4.43 7.48
N GLY A 15 -7.85 -3.63 7.90
CA GLY A 15 -8.29 -3.53 9.29
C GLY A 15 -7.51 -2.49 10.12
N ARG A 16 -6.84 -1.52 9.48
CA ARG A 16 -6.23 -0.41 10.23
C ARG A 16 -7.29 0.58 10.66
N GLU A 17 -7.35 0.81 11.96
CA GLU A 17 -8.32 1.71 12.56
C GLU A 17 -8.02 3.18 12.21
N VAL A 18 -9.08 3.89 11.81
CA VAL A 18 -9.08 5.34 11.68
C VAL A 18 -9.60 5.92 12.99
N ARG A 19 -8.77 6.73 13.64
CA ARG A 19 -9.17 7.51 14.80
C ARG A 19 -9.61 8.89 14.35
N PHE A 20 -10.83 9.25 14.69
CA PHE A 20 -11.33 10.60 14.48
C PHE A 20 -11.10 11.42 15.73
N VAL A 21 -10.30 12.47 15.61
CA VAL A 21 -10.05 13.40 16.72
C VAL A 21 -10.66 14.77 16.41
N PRO A 22 -11.24 15.47 17.38
CA PRO A 22 -11.74 16.82 17.16
C PRO A 22 -10.58 17.76 16.80
N THR A 23 -10.85 18.72 15.93
CA THR A 23 -9.93 19.82 15.66
C THR A 23 -9.77 20.72 16.89
N LEU A 24 -8.71 21.53 16.93
CA LEU A 24 -8.42 22.41 18.07
C LEU A 24 -9.55 23.43 18.33
N ASP A 25 -10.26 23.83 17.27
CA ASP A 25 -11.41 24.72 17.31
C ASP A 25 -12.75 23.97 17.53
N GLY A 26 -12.74 22.63 17.54
CA GLY A 26 -13.92 21.78 17.76
C GLY A 26 -14.92 21.77 16.60
N SER A 27 -14.63 22.47 15.49
CA SER A 27 -15.53 22.61 14.35
C SER A 27 -15.60 21.36 13.46
N SER A 28 -14.58 20.51 13.49
CA SER A 28 -14.46 19.35 12.60
C SER A 28 -13.74 18.18 13.26
N MET A 29 -13.71 17.05 12.56
CA MET A 29 -13.02 15.84 12.96
C MET A 29 -11.89 15.56 11.98
N LEU A 30 -10.70 15.27 12.48
CA LEU A 30 -9.54 14.86 11.69
C LEU A 30 -9.41 13.33 11.71
N PRO A 31 -9.38 12.67 10.54
CA PRO A 31 -9.03 11.26 10.46
C PRO A 31 -7.52 11.08 10.65
N LEU A 32 -7.13 10.36 11.70
CA LEU A 32 -5.74 9.97 12.00
C LEU A 32 -5.61 8.44 11.99
N GLY A 33 -4.45 7.93 11.58
CA GLY A 33 -4.11 6.50 11.76
C GLY A 33 -3.70 5.76 10.50
N LEU A 34 -4.02 6.28 9.30
CA LEU A 34 -3.67 5.63 8.04
C LEU A 34 -2.25 6.00 7.55
N ARG A 35 -1.24 5.63 8.35
CA ARG A 35 0.19 5.75 7.98
C ARG A 35 0.75 4.38 7.58
N SER A 36 0.98 4.15 6.30
CA SER A 36 1.66 2.95 5.79
C SER A 36 3.09 2.80 6.34
N SER A 37 3.76 3.91 6.67
CA SER A 37 5.11 3.91 7.25
C SER A 37 5.19 3.28 8.66
N LYS A 38 4.05 3.02 9.30
CA LYS A 38 3.97 2.32 10.60
C LYS A 38 3.65 0.84 10.46
N LEU A 39 3.52 0.32 9.24
CA LEU A 39 3.32 -1.09 8.99
C LEU A 39 4.63 -1.85 9.23
N THR A 40 4.54 -3.02 9.84
CA THR A 40 5.64 -3.98 9.85
C THR A 40 5.85 -4.55 8.45
N LYS A 41 7.01 -5.19 8.20
CA LYS A 41 7.28 -5.85 6.92
C LYS A 41 6.20 -6.88 6.54
N ARG A 42 5.67 -7.61 7.53
CA ARG A 42 4.61 -8.59 7.32
C ARG A 42 3.31 -7.89 6.92
N GLU A 43 2.87 -6.91 7.70
CA GLU A 43 1.65 -6.16 7.41
C GLU A 43 1.71 -5.43 6.05
N PHE A 44 2.91 -5.00 5.64
CA PHE A 44 3.11 -4.42 4.32
C PHE A 44 3.01 -5.46 3.19
N SER A 45 3.51 -6.68 3.43
CA SER A 45 3.29 -7.81 2.51
C SER A 45 1.80 -8.12 2.37
N ASP A 46 1.08 -8.22 3.49
CA ASP A 46 -0.36 -8.48 3.52
C ASP A 46 -1.14 -7.37 2.79
N LEU A 47 -0.71 -6.10 2.92
CA LEU A 47 -1.30 -4.98 2.19
C LEU A 47 -1.12 -5.13 0.67
N ILE A 48 0.07 -5.52 0.22
CA ILE A 48 0.35 -5.74 -1.21
C ILE A 48 -0.50 -6.88 -1.75
N GLU A 49 -0.56 -8.00 -1.03
CA GLU A 49 -1.37 -9.16 -1.40
C GLU A 49 -2.85 -8.79 -1.54
N LEU A 50 -3.38 -7.99 -0.61
CA LEU A 50 -4.75 -7.48 -0.68
C LEU A 50 -4.99 -6.61 -1.92
N ILE A 51 -4.05 -5.73 -2.26
CA ILE A 51 -4.13 -4.86 -3.45
C ILE A 51 -4.14 -5.73 -4.72
N LEU A 52 -3.23 -6.69 -4.82
CA LEU A 52 -3.11 -7.57 -5.99
C LEU A 52 -4.35 -8.44 -6.16
N ALA A 53 -4.88 -9.01 -5.07
CA ALA A 53 -6.13 -9.78 -5.10
C ALA A 53 -7.30 -8.92 -5.61
N TRP A 54 -7.44 -7.69 -5.09
CA TRP A 54 -8.48 -6.77 -5.52
C TRP A 54 -8.31 -6.39 -7.00
N CYS A 55 -7.09 -6.12 -7.46
CA CYS A 55 -6.83 -5.82 -8.87
C CYS A 55 -7.21 -7.00 -9.78
N ALA A 56 -6.87 -8.24 -9.40
CA ALA A 56 -7.23 -9.44 -10.17
C ALA A 56 -8.75 -9.64 -10.27
N GLU A 57 -9.49 -9.40 -9.19
CA GLU A 57 -10.95 -9.49 -9.17
C GLU A 57 -11.62 -8.41 -10.02
N ASN A 58 -11.03 -7.21 -10.10
CA ASN A 58 -11.58 -6.06 -10.79
C ASN A 58 -11.04 -5.89 -12.22
N GLY A 59 -10.20 -6.81 -12.70
CA GLY A 59 -9.61 -6.75 -14.04
C GLY A 59 -8.64 -5.58 -14.23
N VAL A 60 -7.98 -5.14 -13.16
CA VAL A 60 -6.96 -4.09 -13.19
C VAL A 60 -5.60 -4.72 -13.40
N GLU A 61 -4.94 -4.38 -14.50
CA GLU A 61 -3.56 -4.79 -14.76
C GLU A 61 -2.59 -3.97 -13.91
N VAL A 62 -1.68 -4.65 -13.21
CA VAL A 62 -0.63 -4.04 -12.40
C VAL A 62 0.67 -4.09 -13.19
N GLU A 63 1.21 -2.93 -13.57
CA GLU A 63 2.52 -2.86 -14.22
C GLU A 63 3.63 -3.27 -13.22
N HIS A 64 4.43 -4.26 -13.64
CA HIS A 64 5.54 -4.94 -12.97
C HIS A 64 6.05 -4.42 -11.61
N PHE A 65 6.08 -5.33 -10.61
CA PHE A 65 6.84 -5.20 -9.35
C PHE A 65 8.35 -5.54 -9.49
N ASP A 66 8.72 -6.29 -10.55
CA ASP A 66 10.03 -6.95 -10.67
C ASP A 66 11.09 -6.20 -11.50
N ALA A 67 10.72 -5.11 -12.19
CA ALA A 67 11.66 -4.40 -13.08
C ALA A 67 12.90 -3.82 -12.35
N ALA A 68 12.82 -3.63 -11.02
CA ALA A 68 13.96 -3.19 -10.21
C ALA A 68 14.93 -4.34 -9.83
N ASN A 69 14.54 -5.61 -10.01
CA ASN A 69 15.34 -6.78 -9.68
C ASN A 69 16.02 -7.39 -10.92
N ASP A 70 15.50 -7.12 -12.12
CA ASP A 70 16.09 -7.59 -13.39
C ASP A 70 17.44 -6.91 -13.73
N ASP A 71 17.69 -5.71 -13.22
CA ASP A 71 18.98 -5.02 -13.38
C ASP A 71 20.14 -5.73 -12.64
N HIS A 72 19.85 -6.56 -11.63
CA HIS A 72 20.87 -7.35 -10.92
C HIS A 72 21.03 -8.78 -11.46
N ALA A 73 19.98 -9.37 -12.05
CA ALA A 73 20.02 -10.74 -12.57
C ALA A 73 20.81 -10.89 -13.88
N SER A 74 21.07 -9.78 -14.58
CA SER A 74 21.84 -9.76 -15.83
C SER A 74 23.37 -9.82 -15.61
N ALA A 75 23.87 -9.45 -14.43
CA ALA A 75 25.31 -9.40 -14.15
C ALA A 75 25.94 -10.77 -13.79
N ASP A 76 25.17 -11.71 -13.24
CA ASP A 76 25.69 -13.03 -12.80
C ASP A 76 25.68 -14.10 -13.92
N ARG A 77 25.16 -13.79 -15.11
CA ARG A 77 25.10 -14.73 -16.25
C ARG A 77 26.28 -14.66 -17.22
N GLU A 78 27.21 -13.71 -17.03
CA GLU A 78 28.33 -13.48 -17.96
C GLU A 78 29.70 -13.97 -17.44
N ALA A 79 29.73 -14.72 -16.32
CA ALA A 79 30.96 -15.21 -15.69
C ALA A 79 31.05 -16.74 -15.56
N ALA A 80 30.50 -17.50 -16.51
CA ALA A 80 30.63 -18.97 -16.58
C ALA A 80 31.01 -19.45 -18.00
#